data_AF-A0A939XMD2-F1
#
_entry.id   AF-A0A939XMD2-F1
#
_cell.length_a   1.000
_cell.length_b   1.000
_cell.length_c   1.000
_cell.angle_alpha   90.00
_cell.angle_beta   90.00
_cell.angle_gamma   90.00
#
_symmetry.space_group_name_H-M   'P 1'
#
loop_
_entity.id
_entity.type
_entity.pdbx_description
1 polymer ?
#
loop_
_entity_poly.entity_id
_entity_poly.type
_entity_poly.pdbx_seq_one_letter_code
_entity_poly.pdbx_strand_id
1 'polypeptide(L)'
;MESNFSNQLIRIFVFGTLLKGQRFEFYMDGSKYCGKAYSRGQLMMAENGSVYIDVDDHAAYTLGVVYLVDYSCLKRINHLESRSGEFPKGYDLTMIPTWKLDENPDHKFDLSNCEYCFYYRRRNVPVKLYGGDFTKYQDPVDTIGEYLANAGHEIVDADEIVEFMKERNMRLDF
;
A
#
# COMPACT_ATOMS: atom_id res chain seq x y z
N MET A 1 10.19 -23.14 7.07
CA MET A 1 10.98 -23.11 5.83
C MET A 1 10.88 -21.66 5.35
N GLU A 2 11.94 -20.86 5.46
CA GLU A 2 11.90 -19.46 4.97
C GLU A 2 12.14 -19.49 3.46
N SER A 3 11.06 -19.31 2.69
CA SER A 3 11.14 -19.19 1.24
C SER A 3 11.78 -17.86 0.86
N ASN A 4 12.75 -17.89 -0.05
CA ASN A 4 13.46 -16.70 -0.51
C ASN A 4 12.66 -16.00 -1.63
N PHE A 5 11.80 -15.06 -1.26
CA PHE A 5 10.91 -14.33 -2.18
C PHE A 5 11.57 -13.09 -2.81
N SER A 6 12.90 -13.02 -2.86
CA SER A 6 13.64 -11.81 -3.27
C SER A 6 13.34 -11.33 -4.70
N ASN A 7 12.80 -12.19 -5.55
CA ASN A 7 12.48 -11.87 -6.95
C ASN A 7 11.01 -11.49 -7.17
N GLN A 8 10.17 -11.58 -6.13
CA GLN A 8 8.74 -11.28 -6.19
C GLN A 8 8.53 -9.82 -5.79
N LEU A 9 8.07 -9.00 -6.72
CA LEU A 9 7.96 -7.56 -6.52
C LEU A 9 6.50 -7.15 -6.29
N ILE A 10 6.28 -6.42 -5.21
CA ILE A 10 4.98 -5.94 -4.74
C ILE A 10 4.93 -4.43 -4.97
N ARG A 11 3.86 -3.94 -5.61
CA ARG A 11 3.69 -2.52 -5.92
C ARG A 11 3.09 -1.76 -4.75
N ILE A 12 3.83 -0.80 -4.21
CA ILE A 12 3.39 0.04 -3.10
C ILE A 12 3.40 1.53 -3.47
N PHE A 13 2.37 2.25 -3.03
CA PHE A 13 2.26 3.70 -3.12
C PHE A 13 2.62 4.33 -1.78
N VAL A 14 3.61 5.22 -1.82
CA VAL A 14 4.17 5.90 -0.66
C VAL A 14 3.96 7.40 -0.78
N PHE A 15 3.39 8.03 0.25
CA PHE A 15 2.99 9.45 0.23
C PHE A 15 3.45 10.23 1.48
N GLY A 16 4.28 9.60 2.32
CA GLY A 16 4.60 10.13 3.64
C GLY A 16 6.02 9.82 4.10
N THR A 17 6.15 9.35 5.34
CA THR A 17 7.42 9.22 6.05
C THR A 17 8.40 8.18 5.49
N LEU A 18 7.94 7.33 4.57
CA LEU A 18 8.75 6.36 3.84
C LEU A 18 9.32 6.94 2.52
N LEU A 19 8.94 8.16 2.13
CA LEU A 19 9.49 8.81 0.92
C LEU A 19 11.01 9.06 1.07
N LYS A 20 11.68 9.20 -0.08
CA LYS A 20 13.09 9.60 -0.12
C LYS A 20 13.35 10.91 0.65
N GLY A 21 14.37 10.92 1.51
CA GLY A 21 14.74 12.02 2.39
C GLY A 21 13.90 12.14 3.66
N GLN A 22 12.93 11.25 3.88
CA GLN A 22 12.05 11.28 5.06
C GLN A 22 12.54 10.33 6.16
N ARG A 23 11.96 10.52 7.36
CA ARG A 23 12.39 9.87 8.62
C ARG A 23 12.59 8.36 8.52
N PHE A 24 11.78 7.66 7.73
CA PHE A 24 11.77 6.20 7.67
C PHE A 24 12.14 5.65 6.29
N GLU A 25 12.79 6.45 5.42
CA GLU A 25 13.27 6.02 4.11
C GLU A 25 14.06 4.70 4.17
N PHE A 26 14.88 4.49 5.22
CA PHE A 26 15.73 3.30 5.34
C PHE A 26 14.97 1.97 5.36
N TYR A 27 13.67 1.96 5.71
CA TYR A 27 12.86 0.74 5.62
C TYR A 27 12.60 0.30 4.16
N MET A 28 12.67 1.26 3.23
CA MET A 28 12.53 1.08 1.79
C MET A 28 13.83 0.63 1.11
N ASP A 29 14.88 0.29 1.87
CA ASP A 29 16.14 -0.19 1.29
C ASP A 29 15.92 -1.45 0.43
N GLY A 30 16.56 -1.48 -0.73
CA GLY A 30 16.34 -2.49 -1.78
C GLY A 30 15.08 -2.30 -2.63
N SER A 31 14.26 -1.28 -2.38
CA SER A 31 13.11 -0.96 -3.23
C SER A 31 13.52 -0.39 -4.59
N LYS A 32 12.70 -0.63 -5.61
CA LYS A 32 12.86 -0.08 -6.96
C LYS A 32 11.85 1.04 -7.19
N TYR A 33 12.34 2.26 -7.41
CA TYR A 33 11.52 3.42 -7.77
C TYR A 33 10.85 3.22 -9.15
N CYS A 34 9.55 3.47 -9.24
CA CYS A 34 8.76 3.31 -10.48
C CYS A 34 8.26 4.63 -11.07
N GLY A 35 8.13 5.68 -10.26
CA GLY A 35 7.65 6.97 -10.73
C GLY A 35 6.86 7.73 -9.69
N LYS A 36 6.61 9.01 -9.97
CA LYS A 36 5.66 9.81 -9.21
C LYS A 36 4.24 9.44 -9.62
N ALA A 37 3.35 9.43 -8.65
CA ALA A 37 1.94 9.17 -8.87
C ALA A 37 1.11 10.06 -7.94
N TYR A 38 -0.19 10.08 -8.19
CA TYR A 38 -1.16 10.66 -7.29
C TYR A 38 -2.30 9.68 -7.04
N SER A 39 -2.98 9.89 -5.93
CA SER A 39 -4.22 9.20 -5.60
C SER A 39 -5.27 10.19 -5.13
N ARG A 40 -6.54 9.80 -5.14
CA ARG A 40 -7.64 10.61 -4.65
C ARG A 40 -7.62 10.66 -3.13
N GLY A 41 -8.02 11.80 -2.56
CA GLY A 41 -8.07 12.02 -1.13
C GLY A 41 -7.09 13.10 -0.67
N GLN A 42 -7.45 13.78 0.42
CA GLN A 42 -6.69 14.87 0.99
C GLN A 42 -5.54 14.33 1.86
N LEU A 43 -4.32 14.83 1.66
CA LEU A 43 -3.22 14.53 2.57
C LEU A 43 -3.43 15.28 3.88
N MET A 44 -3.46 14.54 4.98
CA MET A 44 -3.68 15.04 6.33
C MET A 44 -2.47 14.74 7.22
N MET A 45 -2.26 15.59 8.22
CA MET A 45 -1.26 15.38 9.26
C MET A 45 -1.94 15.29 10.62
N ALA A 46 -1.62 14.25 11.38
CA ALA A 46 -2.06 14.05 12.75
C ALA A 46 -1.24 14.90 13.73
N GLU A 47 -1.75 15.08 14.95
CA GLU A 47 -1.09 15.85 16.01
C GLU A 47 0.31 15.33 16.37
N ASN A 48 0.57 14.04 16.18
CA ASN A 48 1.88 13.42 16.42
C ASN A 48 2.82 13.45 15.20
N GLY A 49 2.45 14.20 14.15
CA GLY A 49 3.23 14.33 12.92
C GLY A 49 3.11 13.15 11.95
N SER A 50 2.28 12.13 12.23
CA SER A 50 1.99 11.08 11.25
C SER A 50 1.11 11.62 10.13
N VAL A 51 1.32 11.17 8.90
CA VAL A 51 0.50 11.60 7.75
C VAL A 51 -0.43 10.49 7.29
N TYR A 52 -1.60 10.84 6.77
CA TYR A 52 -2.58 9.88 6.26
C TYR A 52 -3.39 10.51 5.13
N ILE A 53 -3.98 9.67 4.28
CA ILE A 53 -4.92 10.12 3.25
C ILE A 53 -6.32 10.07 3.84
N ASP A 54 -7.02 11.21 3.84
CA ASP A 54 -8.46 11.26 4.01
C ASP A 54 -9.13 10.96 2.66
N VAL A 55 -9.58 9.72 2.50
CA VAL A 55 -10.16 9.21 1.24
C VAL A 55 -11.60 9.70 1.02
N ASP A 56 -12.24 10.26 2.05
CA ASP A 56 -13.61 10.79 1.94
C ASP A 56 -13.63 12.16 1.23
N ASP A 57 -12.48 12.87 1.18
CA ASP A 57 -12.34 14.08 0.36
C ASP A 57 -12.11 13.73 -1.12
N HIS A 58 -13.23 13.65 -1.81
CA HIS A 58 -13.34 13.28 -3.20
C HIS A 58 -12.88 14.34 -4.22
N ALA A 59 -12.63 15.57 -3.79
CA ALA A 59 -12.17 16.67 -4.65
C ALA A 59 -10.65 16.90 -4.57
N ALA A 60 -10.00 16.37 -3.53
CA ALA A 60 -8.58 16.47 -3.32
C ALA A 60 -7.78 15.32 -3.95
N TYR A 61 -6.47 15.53 -4.09
CA TYR A 61 -5.51 14.50 -4.44
C TYR A 61 -4.29 14.54 -3.51
N THR A 62 -3.67 13.36 -3.33
CA THR A 62 -2.42 13.18 -2.61
C THR A 62 -1.33 12.76 -3.58
N LEU A 63 -0.23 13.50 -3.58
CA LEU A 63 0.98 13.15 -4.33
C LEU A 63 1.81 12.11 -3.58
N GLY A 64 2.45 11.22 -4.33
CA GLY A 64 3.34 10.21 -3.79
C GLY A 64 4.22 9.58 -4.86
N VAL A 65 4.78 8.43 -4.51
CA VAL A 65 5.72 7.68 -5.34
C VAL A 65 5.36 6.21 -5.29
N VAL A 66 5.41 5.56 -6.46
CA VAL A 66 5.25 4.12 -6.58
C VAL A 66 6.62 3.46 -6.51
N TYR A 67 6.71 2.41 -5.69
CA TYR A 67 7.86 1.53 -5.58
C TYR A 67 7.46 0.09 -5.83
N LEU A 68 8.39 -0.70 -6.34
CA LEU A 68 8.37 -2.16 -6.28
C LEU A 68 9.25 -2.61 -5.12
N VAL A 69 8.70 -3.41 -4.21
CA VAL A 69 9.40 -3.94 -3.03
C VAL A 69 9.31 -5.45 -2.98
N ASP A 70 10.33 -6.11 -2.44
CA ASP A 70 10.22 -7.54 -2.16
C ASP A 70 9.36 -7.80 -0.91
N TYR A 71 8.96 -9.06 -0.71
CA TYR A 71 8.14 -9.45 0.43
C TYR A 71 8.85 -9.20 1.78
N SER A 72 10.18 -9.29 1.81
CA SER A 72 10.97 -9.00 3.02
C SER A 72 10.86 -7.53 3.41
N CYS A 73 10.96 -6.62 2.45
CA CYS A 73 10.75 -5.18 2.61
C CYS A 73 9.32 -4.88 3.05
N LEU A 74 8.32 -5.50 2.42
CA LEU A 74 6.92 -5.36 2.85
C LEU A 74 6.75 -5.74 4.33
N LYS A 75 7.31 -6.87 4.78
CA LYS A 75 7.25 -7.28 6.19
C LYS A 75 7.93 -6.28 7.13
N ARG A 76 9.06 -5.70 6.74
CA ARG A 76 9.76 -4.68 7.56
C ARG A 76 8.90 -3.43 7.74
N ILE A 77 8.32 -2.92 6.65
CA ILE A 77 7.41 -1.78 6.69
C ILE A 77 6.18 -2.13 7.52
N ASN A 78 5.58 -3.30 7.31
CA ASN A 78 4.39 -3.71 8.06
C ASN A 78 4.69 -3.81 9.56
N HIS A 79 5.87 -4.31 9.94
CA HIS A 79 6.29 -4.34 11.34
C HIS A 79 6.36 -2.94 11.96
N LEU A 80 6.94 -1.97 11.25
CA LEU A 80 7.00 -0.57 11.67
C LEU A 80 5.60 0.04 11.86
N GLU A 81 4.76 -0.10 10.84
CA GLU A 81 3.43 0.51 10.74
C GLU A 81 2.40 -0.15 11.69
N SER A 82 2.57 -1.46 11.97
CA SER A 82 1.66 -2.22 12.83
C SER A 82 2.06 -2.28 14.31
N ARG A 83 3.35 -2.18 14.66
CA ARG A 83 3.86 -2.45 16.02
C ARG A 83 4.63 -1.32 16.71
N SER A 84 5.08 -0.27 16.02
CA SER A 84 5.95 0.71 16.69
C SER A 84 5.16 1.64 17.64
N GLY A 85 5.79 1.99 18.78
CA GLY A 85 5.34 3.07 19.66
C GLY A 85 5.75 4.47 19.16
N GLU A 86 6.50 4.53 18.05
CA GLU A 86 6.94 5.77 17.39
C GLU A 86 5.99 6.23 16.27
N PHE A 87 5.15 5.33 15.75
CA PHE A 87 3.96 5.67 14.97
C PHE A 87 2.73 5.63 15.87
N PRO A 88 1.63 6.33 15.53
CA PRO A 88 0.36 5.96 16.13
C PRO A 88 0.07 4.51 15.71
N LYS A 89 -0.11 3.61 16.68
CA LYS A 89 -0.74 2.30 16.46
C LYS A 89 -1.93 2.51 15.53
N GLY A 90 -1.85 2.03 14.29
CA GLY A 90 -3.01 2.18 13.43
C GLY A 90 -2.74 2.54 12.01
N TYR A 91 -1.89 1.80 11.29
CA TYR A 91 -2.06 1.69 9.85
C TYR A 91 -2.30 0.23 9.47
N ASP A 92 -3.14 0.02 8.46
CA ASP A 92 -3.39 -1.27 7.83
C ASP A 92 -2.98 -1.19 6.37
N LEU A 93 -2.39 -2.28 5.88
CA LEU A 93 -2.15 -2.43 4.45
C LEU A 93 -3.50 -2.62 3.74
N THR A 94 -3.76 -1.81 2.73
CA THR A 94 -4.97 -1.84 1.89
C THR A 94 -4.58 -1.41 0.48
N MET A 95 -5.54 -1.29 -0.43
CA MET A 95 -5.30 -0.95 -1.82
C MET A 95 -5.96 0.37 -2.20
N ILE A 96 -5.28 1.13 -3.04
CA ILE A 96 -5.76 2.41 -3.55
C ILE A 96 -5.47 2.53 -5.05
N PRO A 97 -6.38 3.11 -5.85
CA PRO A 97 -6.08 3.47 -7.23
C PRO A 97 -5.06 4.62 -7.24
N THR A 98 -4.14 4.54 -8.18
CA THR A 98 -3.11 5.54 -8.41
C THR A 98 -3.03 5.87 -9.89
N TRP A 99 -2.71 7.12 -10.18
CA TRP A 99 -2.54 7.63 -11.53
C TRP A 99 -1.13 8.19 -11.68
N LYS A 100 -0.52 7.95 -12.83
CA LYS A 100 0.82 8.50 -13.13
C LYS A 100 0.75 10.02 -13.14
N LEU A 101 1.74 10.64 -12.50
CA LEU A 101 1.84 12.09 -12.47
C LEU A 101 2.47 12.56 -13.79
N ASP A 102 1.63 12.90 -14.76
CA ASP A 102 2.04 13.54 -16.01
C ASP A 102 2.11 15.07 -15.84
N GLU A 103 2.74 15.78 -16.79
CA GLU A 103 2.93 17.24 -16.73
C GLU A 103 1.62 18.05 -16.85
N ASN A 104 0.47 17.39 -17.02
CA ASN A 104 -0.82 18.05 -17.25
C ASN A 104 -1.57 18.31 -15.92
N PRO A 105 -1.92 19.56 -15.58
CA PRO A 105 -2.47 19.93 -14.27
C PRO A 105 -3.92 19.45 -14.01
N ASP A 106 -4.64 18.99 -15.03
CA ASP A 106 -6.00 18.47 -14.87
C ASP A 106 -5.97 17.01 -14.42
N HIS A 107 -5.78 16.78 -13.11
CA HIS A 107 -5.90 15.47 -12.51
C HIS A 107 -7.32 14.92 -12.72
N LYS A 108 -7.43 13.80 -13.47
CA LYS A 108 -8.68 13.10 -13.74
C LYS A 108 -8.66 11.74 -13.06
N PHE A 109 -9.64 11.49 -12.19
CA PHE A 109 -9.79 10.21 -11.49
C PHE A 109 -10.56 9.19 -12.33
N ASP A 110 -10.03 8.86 -13.51
CA ASP A 110 -10.61 7.84 -14.37
C ASP A 110 -10.13 6.45 -13.92
N LEU A 111 -11.04 5.67 -13.33
CA LEU A 111 -10.73 4.32 -12.85
C LEU A 111 -10.40 3.33 -13.99
N SER A 112 -10.76 3.63 -15.23
CA SER A 112 -10.38 2.80 -16.38
C SER A 112 -8.90 2.93 -16.76
N ASN A 113 -8.22 3.96 -16.25
CA ASN A 113 -6.81 4.25 -16.51
C ASN A 113 -6.03 4.48 -15.21
N CYS A 114 -6.27 3.64 -14.20
CA CYS A 114 -5.53 3.64 -12.94
C CYS A 114 -4.72 2.35 -12.76
N GLU A 115 -3.62 2.45 -12.02
CA GLU A 115 -2.91 1.30 -11.48
C GLU A 115 -3.27 1.16 -10.01
N TYR A 116 -3.54 -0.05 -9.54
CA TYR A 116 -3.78 -0.30 -8.12
C TYR A 116 -2.45 -0.58 -7.41
N CYS A 117 -2.26 0.08 -6.27
CA CYS A 117 -1.09 -0.09 -5.42
C CYS A 117 -1.53 -0.45 -4.01
N PHE A 118 -0.70 -1.20 -3.29
CA PHE A 118 -0.84 -1.28 -1.85
C PHE A 118 -0.41 0.03 -1.19
N TYR A 119 -1.09 0.43 -0.12
CA TYR A 119 -0.69 1.57 0.70
C TYR A 119 -1.07 1.34 2.16
N TYR A 120 -0.47 2.10 3.06
CA TYR A 120 -0.79 2.06 4.49
C TYR A 120 -1.87 3.10 4.80
N ARG A 121 -3.07 2.63 5.17
CA ARG A 121 -4.22 3.45 5.56
C ARG A 121 -4.33 3.54 7.07
N ARG A 122 -4.63 4.73 7.59
CA ARG A 122 -4.79 4.92 9.03
C ARG A 122 -6.06 4.22 9.57
N ARG A 123 -5.97 3.57 10.73
CA ARG A 123 -7.03 2.83 11.47
C ARG A 123 -8.01 3.73 12.23
N ASN A 124 -7.93 5.05 12.06
CA ASN A 124 -8.87 5.99 12.68
C ASN A 124 -10.29 5.91 12.10
N VAL A 125 -10.48 5.10 11.04
CA VAL A 125 -11.79 4.78 10.46
C VAL A 125 -12.03 3.27 10.59
N PRO A 126 -13.17 2.82 11.14
CA PRO A 126 -13.49 1.40 11.26
C PRO A 126 -13.26 0.64 9.94
N VAL A 127 -12.58 -0.50 10.03
CA VAL A 127 -12.39 -1.38 8.87
C VAL A 127 -13.68 -2.17 8.66
N LYS A 128 -14.33 -1.96 7.51
CA LYS A 128 -15.51 -2.73 7.14
C LYS A 128 -15.07 -4.12 6.67
N LEU A 129 -15.57 -5.17 7.32
CA LEU A 129 -15.36 -6.54 6.91
C LEU A 129 -16.42 -6.92 5.87
N TYR A 130 -16.05 -6.87 4.59
CA TYR A 130 -17.01 -7.10 3.48
C TYR A 130 -17.57 -8.52 3.44
N GLY A 131 -16.84 -9.51 3.96
CA GLY A 131 -17.34 -10.87 4.10
C GLY A 131 -18.35 -11.08 5.23
N GLY A 132 -18.55 -10.08 6.11
CA GLY A 132 -19.43 -10.18 7.28
C GLY A 132 -18.99 -11.20 8.34
N ASP A 133 -17.84 -11.85 8.15
CA ASP A 133 -17.31 -12.92 8.98
C ASP A 133 -15.87 -12.60 9.40
N PHE A 134 -15.71 -12.20 10.65
CA PHE A 134 -14.40 -11.89 11.23
C PHE A 134 -13.47 -13.10 11.27
N THR A 135 -13.99 -14.33 11.35
CA THR A 135 -13.14 -15.53 11.40
C THR A 135 -12.41 -15.80 10.08
N LYS A 136 -12.87 -15.15 9.00
CA LYS A 136 -12.26 -15.21 7.68
C LYS A 136 -11.40 -13.99 7.36
N TYR A 137 -11.28 -13.04 8.28
CA TYR A 137 -10.37 -11.92 8.10
C TYR A 137 -8.93 -12.45 8.14
N GLN A 138 -8.20 -12.23 7.05
CA GLN A 138 -6.79 -12.55 6.95
C GLN A 138 -6.00 -11.25 6.87
N ASP A 139 -4.86 -11.20 7.56
CA ASP A 139 -3.93 -10.08 7.43
C ASP A 139 -3.43 -10.03 5.98
N PRO A 140 -3.46 -8.87 5.30
CA PRO A 140 -3.08 -8.79 3.90
C PRO A 140 -1.62 -9.18 3.64
N VAL A 141 -0.70 -8.92 4.56
CA VAL A 141 0.71 -9.31 4.40
C VAL A 141 0.84 -10.81 4.50
N ASP A 142 0.21 -11.44 5.49
CA ASP A 142 0.20 -12.91 5.61
C ASP A 142 -0.41 -13.58 4.36
N THR A 143 -1.50 -13.00 3.84
CA THR A 143 -2.19 -13.48 2.62
C THR A 143 -1.29 -13.40 1.37
N ILE A 144 -0.54 -12.30 1.19
CA ILE A 144 0.47 -12.17 0.13
C ILE A 144 1.58 -13.22 0.34
N GLY A 145 2.02 -13.43 1.58
CA GLY A 145 3.03 -14.44 1.91
C GLY A 145 2.61 -15.86 1.53
N GLU A 146 1.36 -16.24 1.84
CA GLU A 146 0.78 -17.53 1.46
C GLU A 146 0.70 -17.68 -0.06
N TYR A 147 0.28 -16.63 -0.77
CA TYR A 147 0.23 -16.63 -2.23
C TYR A 147 1.60 -16.87 -2.86
N LEU A 148 2.60 -16.09 -2.44
CA LEU A 148 3.96 -16.23 -2.94
C LEU A 148 4.57 -17.59 -2.58
N ALA A 149 4.26 -18.14 -1.40
CA ALA A 149 4.70 -19.47 -1.01
C ALA A 149 4.13 -20.56 -1.94
N ASN A 150 2.87 -20.41 -2.36
CA ASN A 150 2.20 -21.35 -3.26
C ASN A 150 2.67 -21.23 -4.71
N ALA A 151 3.11 -20.04 -5.15
CA ALA A 151 3.75 -19.84 -6.46
C ALA A 151 5.15 -20.47 -6.54
N GLY A 152 5.79 -20.75 -5.40
CA GLY A 152 7.07 -21.44 -5.32
C GLY A 152 8.23 -20.65 -5.94
N HIS A 153 8.72 -21.10 -7.10
CA HIS A 153 9.84 -20.50 -7.83
C HIS A 153 9.43 -19.68 -9.05
N GLU A 154 8.15 -19.68 -9.41
CA GLU A 154 7.62 -18.90 -10.52
C GLU A 154 7.67 -17.41 -10.17
N ILE A 155 8.15 -16.57 -11.09
CA ILE A 155 8.14 -15.10 -10.91
C ILE A 155 6.70 -14.64 -11.13
N VAL A 156 6.14 -13.99 -10.10
CA VAL A 156 4.79 -13.43 -10.08
C VAL A 156 4.90 -11.92 -10.28
N ASP A 157 4.17 -11.37 -11.24
CA ASP A 157 4.13 -9.93 -11.44
C ASP A 157 3.38 -9.22 -10.30
N ALA A 158 3.73 -7.96 -10.04
CA ALA A 158 3.01 -7.11 -9.11
C ALA A 158 1.51 -6.99 -9.46
N ASP A 159 1.16 -6.99 -10.75
CA ASP A 159 -0.24 -6.98 -11.19
C ASP A 159 -0.99 -8.25 -10.79
N GLU A 160 -0.35 -9.41 -10.85
CA GLU A 160 -0.96 -10.68 -10.43
C GLU A 160 -1.24 -10.69 -8.92
N ILE A 161 -0.32 -10.15 -8.11
CA ILE A 161 -0.51 -10.00 -6.65
C ILE A 161 -1.69 -9.07 -6.37
N VAL A 162 -1.79 -7.96 -7.11
CA VAL A 162 -2.89 -7.00 -6.96
C VAL A 162 -4.24 -7.64 -7.31
N GLU A 163 -4.35 -8.34 -8.43
CA GLU A 163 -5.59 -9.00 -8.83
C GLU A 163 -5.98 -10.12 -7.85
N PHE A 164 -5.01 -10.93 -7.42
CA PHE A 164 -5.21 -11.96 -6.39
C PHE A 164 -5.79 -11.40 -5.08
N MET A 165 -5.33 -10.21 -4.67
CA MET A 165 -5.82 -9.55 -3.45
C MET A 165 -7.19 -8.90 -3.64
N LYS A 166 -7.53 -8.39 -4.83
CA LYS A 166 -8.88 -7.90 -5.15
C LYS A 166 -9.93 -9.00 -5.01
N GLU A 167 -9.65 -10.18 -5.54
CA GLU A 167 -10.57 -11.34 -5.49
C GLU A 167 -10.87 -11.78 -4.04
N ARG A 168 -9.96 -11.51 -3.09
CA ARG A 168 -10.11 -11.83 -1.66
C ARG A 168 -10.81 -10.75 -0.83
N ASN A 169 -11.48 -9.80 -1.50
CA ASN A 169 -12.18 -8.69 -0.86
C ASN A 169 -11.28 -7.77 -0.02
N MET A 170 -10.02 -7.61 -0.42
CA MET A 170 -9.21 -6.52 0.14
C MET A 170 -9.89 -5.20 -0.21
N ARG A 171 -10.01 -4.31 0.78
CA ARG A 171 -10.69 -3.03 0.61
C ARG A 171 -10.00 -2.22 -0.49
N LEU A 172 -10.81 -1.74 -1.43
CA LEU A 172 -10.42 -0.68 -2.36
C LEU A 172 -10.94 0.64 -1.80
N ASP A 173 -10.05 1.56 -1.51
CA ASP A 173 -10.41 2.93 -1.16
C ASP A 173 -10.63 3.75 -2.44
N PHE A 174 -11.79 4.40 -2.58
CA PHE A 174 -12.23 5.17 -3.76
C PHE A 174 -12.64 6.60 -3.38
#